data_AF-A0A4P6EBU2-F1
#
_entry.id   AF-A0A4P6EBU2-F1
#
_cell.length_a   1.000
_cell.length_b   1.000
_cell.length_c   1.000
_cell.angle_alpha   90.00
_cell.angle_beta   90.00
_cell.angle_gamma   90.00
#
_symmetry.space_group_name_H-M   'P 1'
#
loop_
_entity.id
_entity.type
_entity.pdbx_description
1 polymer ?
#
loop_
_entity_poly.entity_id
_entity_poly.type
_entity_poly.pdbx_seq_one_letter_code
_entity_poly.pdbx_strand_id
1 'polypeptide(L)'
;MSAYAVAARAGLDHAPTLVFVYMAAIALDTDRRPVFYGGRDALAGALRAPLNSNGYRSVERAVQTLTSKRVLEVAATDAPGRNTRYWLCDGAGLPLSADTRRSVVETPDAQRRPEE
;
A
#
# COMPACT_ATOMS: atom_id res chain seq x y z
N MET A 1 -3.42 2.40 11.04
CA MET A 1 -2.76 3.37 10.16
C MET A 1 -3.13 2.94 8.76
N SER A 2 -3.80 3.80 8.00
CA SER A 2 -4.24 3.45 6.65
C SER A 2 -3.03 3.32 5.71
N ALA A 3 -3.14 2.46 4.68
CA ALA A 3 -2.09 2.30 3.67
C ALA A 3 -1.70 3.64 3.00
N TYR A 4 -2.66 4.54 2.82
CA TYR A 4 -2.41 5.88 2.30
C TYR A 4 -1.51 6.72 3.23
N ALA A 5 -1.73 6.66 4.55
CA ALA A 5 -0.90 7.38 5.52
C ALA A 5 0.54 6.84 5.56
N VAL A 6 0.71 5.53 5.39
CA VAL A 6 2.04 4.90 5.25
C VAL A 6 2.71 5.37 3.95
N ALA A 7 1.98 5.35 2.83
CA ALA A 7 2.50 5.81 1.54
C ALA A 7 2.95 7.27 1.58
N ALA A 8 2.14 8.15 2.17
CA ALA A 8 2.46 9.57 2.33
C ALA A 8 3.73 9.78 3.18
N ARG A 9 3.87 9.05 4.30
CA ARG A 9 5.07 9.14 5.15
C ARG A 9 6.33 8.58 4.50
N ALA A 10 6.19 7.56 3.67
CA ALA A 10 7.30 7.00 2.91
C ALA A 10 7.75 7.89 1.73
N GLY A 11 7.00 8.96 1.43
CA GLY A 11 7.25 9.87 0.31
C GLY A 11 7.11 9.15 -1.02
N LEU A 12 6.05 8.34 -1.17
CA LEU A 12 5.76 7.62 -2.40
C LEU A 12 5.10 8.53 -3.43
N ASP A 13 5.53 8.42 -4.68
CA ASP A 13 4.87 9.06 -5.82
C ASP A 13 3.53 8.38 -6.14
N HIS A 14 2.83 8.91 -7.16
CA HIS A 14 1.49 8.48 -7.54
C HIS A 14 1.38 6.97 -7.85
N ALA A 15 2.23 6.44 -8.72
CA ALA A 15 2.15 5.04 -9.15
C ALA A 15 2.45 4.03 -8.02
N PRO A 16 3.55 4.14 -7.24
CA PRO A 16 3.77 3.30 -6.06
C PRO A 16 2.63 3.38 -5.04
N THR A 17 2.10 4.58 -4.80
CA THR A 17 0.97 4.78 -3.87
C THR A 17 -0.27 4.02 -4.31
N LEU A 18 -0.64 4.10 -5.59
CA LEU A 18 -1.79 3.38 -6.15
C LEU A 18 -1.64 1.87 -6.01
N VAL A 19 -0.46 1.34 -6.35
CA VAL A 19 -0.16 -0.10 -6.21
C VAL A 19 -0.27 -0.54 -4.76
N PHE A 20 0.31 0.22 -3.83
CA PHE A 20 0.30 -0.13 -2.42
C PHE A 20 -1.10 -0.11 -1.81
N VAL A 21 -1.89 0.93 -2.11
CA VAL A 21 -3.28 1.04 -1.64
C VAL A 21 -4.14 -0.07 -2.21
N TYR A 22 -3.97 -0.41 -3.49
CA TYR A 22 -4.67 -1.54 -4.12
C TYR A 22 -4.32 -2.87 -3.44
N MET A 23 -3.03 -3.15 -3.22
CA MET A 23 -2.58 -4.36 -2.52
C MET A 23 -3.16 -4.43 -1.12
N ALA A 24 -3.15 -3.32 -0.38
CA ALA A 24 -3.72 -3.25 0.96
C ALA A 24 -5.23 -3.48 0.97
N ALA A 25 -5.97 -2.87 0.03
CA ALA A 25 -7.42 -3.06 -0.06
C ALA A 25 -7.81 -4.53 -0.28
N ILE A 26 -7.00 -5.29 -1.03
CA ILE A 26 -7.25 -6.71 -1.31
C ILE A 26 -6.75 -7.62 -0.20
N ALA A 27 -5.60 -7.31 0.40
CA ALA A 27 -4.97 -8.16 1.42
C ALA A 27 -5.64 -8.12 2.80
N LEU A 28 -6.53 -7.14 3.05
CA LEU A 28 -6.98 -6.78 4.40
C LEU A 28 -8.09 -7.65 5.02
N ASP A 29 -8.44 -8.81 4.47
CA ASP A 29 -9.66 -9.50 4.94
C ASP A 29 -9.50 -10.60 6.00
N THR A 30 -8.31 -11.03 6.42
CA THR A 30 -8.25 -12.20 7.35
C THR A 30 -7.07 -12.36 8.32
N ASP A 31 -5.97 -11.60 8.24
CA ASP A 31 -4.75 -11.97 8.99
C ASP A 31 -4.07 -10.86 9.80
N ARG A 32 -3.39 -11.27 10.89
CA ARG A 32 -2.49 -10.40 11.68
C ARG A 32 -1.31 -9.85 10.87
N ARG A 33 -1.07 -10.40 9.68
CA ARG A 33 -0.07 -9.97 8.70
C ARG A 33 -0.73 -9.98 7.32
N PRO A 34 -1.14 -8.83 6.77
CA PRO A 34 -1.81 -8.82 5.48
C PRO A 34 -0.83 -9.21 4.38
N VAL A 35 -1.26 -10.18 3.59
CA VAL A 35 -0.48 -10.75 2.50
C VAL A 35 -1.24 -10.52 1.20
N PHE A 36 -0.59 -9.87 0.23
CA PHE A 36 -1.11 -9.78 -1.12
C PHE A 36 -0.55 -10.94 -1.97
N TYR A 37 -1.44 -11.62 -2.70
CA TYR A 37 -1.05 -12.60 -3.71
C TYR A 37 -1.69 -12.20 -5.04
N GLY A 38 -0.88 -11.83 -6.02
CA GLY A 38 -1.40 -11.38 -7.31
C GLY A 38 -0.32 -11.21 -8.38
N GLY A 39 -0.78 -11.13 -9.62
CA GLY A 39 0.06 -10.96 -10.81
C GLY A 39 0.07 -9.53 -11.35
N ARG A 40 1.01 -9.28 -12.26
CA ARG A 40 1.35 -7.96 -12.82
C ARG A 40 0.20 -7.35 -13.59
N ASP A 41 -0.70 -8.17 -14.12
CA ASP A 41 -1.87 -7.72 -14.87
C ASP A 41 -2.87 -7.02 -13.94
N ALA A 42 -3.08 -7.56 -12.74
CA ALA A 42 -3.92 -6.93 -11.72
C ALA A 42 -3.30 -5.60 -11.25
N LEU A 43 -1.98 -5.57 -11.05
CA LEU A 43 -1.27 -4.36 -10.67
C LEU A 43 -1.26 -3.31 -11.80
N ALA A 44 -1.18 -3.74 -13.06
CA ALA A 44 -1.30 -2.87 -14.22
C ALA A 44 -2.71 -2.27 -14.30
N GLY A 45 -3.75 -3.06 -14.01
CA GLY A 45 -5.12 -2.58 -13.87
C GLY A 45 -5.26 -1.48 -12.82
N ALA A 46 -4.64 -1.65 -11.64
CA ALA A 46 -4.62 -0.64 -10.58
C ALA A 46 -3.94 0.67 -11.02
N LEU A 47 -2.90 0.57 -11.84
CA LEU A 47 -2.20 1.72 -12.42
C LEU A 47 -2.90 2.33 -13.64
N ARG A 48 -4.00 1.72 -14.14
CA ARG A 48 -4.56 2.01 -15.46
C ARG A 48 -3.51 1.94 -16.58
N ALA A 49 -2.50 1.10 -16.39
CA ALA A 49 -1.42 0.89 -17.33
C ALA A 49 -1.85 -0.15 -18.39
N PRO A 50 -1.36 -0.05 -19.63
CA PRO A 50 -1.68 -1.03 -20.67
C PRO A 50 -1.10 -2.41 -20.32
N LEU A 51 -1.80 -3.49 -20.69
CA LEU A 51 -1.38 -4.87 -20.49
C LEU A 51 -0.30 -5.31 -21.51
N ASN A 52 0.81 -4.59 -21.52
CA ASN A 52 1.94 -4.82 -22.40
C ASN A 52 3.27 -4.57 -21.67
N SER A 53 4.39 -4.76 -22.36
CA SER A 53 5.74 -4.62 -21.77
C SER A 53 6.00 -3.27 -21.11
N ASN A 54 5.39 -2.18 -21.56
CA ASN A 54 5.57 -0.85 -20.96
C ASN A 54 4.78 -0.71 -19.66
N GLY A 55 3.55 -1.22 -19.61
CA GLY A 55 2.77 -1.25 -18.38
C GLY A 55 3.39 -2.17 -17.33
N TYR A 56 3.89 -3.34 -17.74
CA TYR A 56 4.60 -4.24 -16.83
C TYR A 56 5.88 -3.64 -16.25
N ARG A 57 6.67 -2.92 -17.07
CA ARG A 57 7.82 -2.16 -16.55
C ARG A 57 7.41 -1.10 -15.53
N SER A 58 6.25 -0.47 -15.71
CA SER A 58 5.72 0.52 -14.76
C SER A 58 5.34 -0.14 -13.43
N VAL A 59 4.71 -1.33 -13.49
CA VAL A 59 4.43 -2.17 -12.32
C VAL A 59 5.72 -2.57 -11.61
N GLU A 60 6.71 -3.10 -12.33
CA GLU A 60 8.00 -3.51 -11.77
C GLU A 60 8.70 -2.35 -11.05
N ARG A 61 8.75 -1.17 -11.67
CA ARG A 61 9.32 0.04 -11.05
C ARG A 61 8.57 0.43 -9.78
N ALA A 62 7.23 0.42 -9.81
CA ALA A 62 6.42 0.75 -8.64
C ALA A 62 6.69 -0.23 -7.49
N VAL A 63 6.68 -1.54 -7.77
CA VAL A 63 6.99 -2.59 -6.78
C VAL A 63 8.40 -2.42 -6.23
N GLN A 64 9.39 -2.15 -7.09
CA GLN A 64 10.76 -1.92 -6.67
C GLN A 64 10.88 -0.72 -5.74
N THR A 65 10.21 0.40 -6.05
CA THR A 65 10.15 1.57 -5.15
C THR A 65 9.54 1.22 -3.80
N LEU A 66 8.44 0.47 -3.78
CA LEU A 66 7.79 0.04 -2.54
C LEU A 66 8.70 -0.83 -1.68
N THR A 67 9.44 -1.75 -2.30
CA THR A 67 10.42 -2.59 -1.59
C THR A 67 11.59 -1.77 -1.07
N SER A 68 12.14 -0.85 -1.87
CA SER A 68 13.22 0.05 -1.42
C SER A 68 12.80 0.94 -0.24
N LYS A 69 11.52 1.30 -0.17
CA LYS A 69 10.94 2.11 0.91
C LYS A 69 10.49 1.28 2.12
N ARG A 70 10.71 -0.04 2.12
CA ARG A 70 10.35 -0.98 3.20
C ARG A 70 8.87 -0.97 3.58
N VAL A 71 8.00 -0.59 2.64
CA VAL A 71 6.54 -0.70 2.78
C VAL A 71 6.00 -1.99 2.14
N LEU A 72 6.84 -2.71 1.41
CA LEU A 72 6.52 -3.97 0.76
C LEU A 72 7.71 -4.93 0.90
N GLU A 73 7.45 -6.17 1.29
CA GLU A 73 8.47 -7.22 1.37
C GLU A 73 8.03 -8.45 0.56
N VAL A 74 8.97 -9.13 -0.09
CA VAL A 74 8.70 -10.32 -0.89
C VAL A 74 8.65 -11.56 0.01
N ALA A 75 7.50 -12.24 0.05
CA ALA A 75 7.29 -13.44 0.87
C ALA A 75 7.90 -14.71 0.30
N ALA A 76 7.89 -14.82 -1.04
CA ALA A 76 8.20 -16.04 -1.77
C ALA A 76 8.77 -15.70 -3.15
N THR A 77 9.77 -16.49 -3.55
CA THR A 77 10.73 -16.30 -4.64
C THR A 77 10.13 -16.49 -6.04
N ASP A 78 9.42 -15.48 -6.54
CA ASP A 78 9.21 -15.30 -7.98
C ASP A 78 9.61 -13.86 -8.38
N ALA A 79 9.69 -13.59 -9.68
CA ALA A 79 10.05 -12.27 -10.21
C ALA A 79 9.02 -11.19 -9.78
N PRO A 80 9.44 -9.95 -9.46
CA PRO A 80 8.53 -8.89 -9.02
C PRO A 80 7.31 -8.70 -9.94
N GLY A 81 6.12 -8.73 -9.35
CA GLY A 81 4.84 -8.60 -10.02
C GLY A 81 4.36 -9.92 -10.63
N ARG A 82 5.09 -11.03 -10.58
CA ARG A 82 4.66 -12.28 -11.21
C ARG A 82 4.21 -13.30 -10.17
N ASN A 83 2.89 -13.44 -9.99
CA ASN A 83 2.28 -14.38 -9.03
C ASN A 83 3.02 -14.42 -7.68
N THR A 84 3.48 -13.26 -7.26
CA THR A 84 4.40 -13.12 -6.13
C THR A 84 3.57 -12.82 -4.90
N ARG A 85 3.98 -13.42 -3.80
CA ARG A 85 3.37 -13.15 -2.51
C ARG A 85 4.13 -12.00 -1.84
N TYR A 86 3.41 -11.00 -1.36
CA TYR A 86 3.96 -9.81 -0.73
C TYR A 86 3.41 -9.57 0.67
N TRP A 87 4.27 -9.11 1.56
CA TRP A 87 3.93 -8.65 2.89
C TRP A 87 3.84 -7.12 2.84
N LEU A 88 2.76 -6.58 3.38
CA LEU A 88 2.58 -5.14 3.47
C LEU A 88 3.14 -4.65 4.80
N CYS A 89 3.95 -3.60 4.76
CA CYS A 89 4.67 -3.08 5.91
C CYS A 89 4.41 -1.57 6.10
N ASP A 90 4.72 -1.05 7.29
CA ASP A 90 4.50 0.35 7.68
C ASP A 90 5.67 1.31 7.33
N GLY A 91 6.69 0.83 6.62
CA GLY A 91 7.92 1.58 6.31
C GLY A 91 9.02 1.44 7.37
N ALA A 92 8.69 1.01 8.58
CA ALA A 92 9.66 0.58 9.59
C ALA A 92 10.01 -0.91 9.46
N GLY A 93 9.35 -1.63 8.53
CA GLY A 93 9.47 -3.06 8.34
C GLY A 93 8.54 -3.88 9.23
N LEU A 94 7.62 -3.24 9.96
CA LEU A 94 6.59 -3.95 10.71
C LEU A 94 5.38 -4.23 9.82
N PRO A 95 4.69 -5.37 10.00
CA PRO A 95 3.49 -5.68 9.22
C PRO A 95 2.45 -4.59 9.38
N LEU A 96 1.85 -4.19 8.26
CA LEU A 96 0.73 -3.26 8.24
C LEU A 96 -0.44 -3.90 9.00
N SER A 97 -0.77 -3.43 10.20
CA SER A 97 -1.84 -4.04 10.99
C SER A 97 -3.17 -3.30 10.84
N ALA A 98 -4.25 -4.04 10.57
CA ALA A 98 -5.63 -3.53 10.60
C ALA A 98 -6.02 -2.98 11.98
N ASP A 99 -5.40 -3.49 13.05
CA ASP A 99 -5.60 -3.09 14.45
C ASP A 99 -4.91 -1.78 14.83
N THR A 100 -4.09 -1.21 13.94
CA THR A 100 -3.57 0.13 14.18
C THR A 100 -4.74 1.08 14.00
N ARG A 101 -5.40 1.38 15.13
CA ARG A 101 -6.64 2.14 15.28
C ARG A 101 -6.89 3.05 14.10
N ARG A 102 -8.10 2.96 13.56
CA ARG A 102 -8.80 4.13 13.01
C ARG A 102 -8.82 5.17 14.14
N SER A 103 -7.71 5.85 14.37
CA SER A 103 -7.73 7.11 15.08
C SER A 103 -8.50 8.01 14.13
N VAL A 104 -9.81 8.01 14.37
CA VAL A 104 -10.69 9.10 14.01
C VAL A 104 -9.86 10.35 14.26
N VAL A 105 -9.61 11.09 13.19
CA VAL A 105 -9.23 12.48 13.34
C VAL A 105 -10.44 13.09 14.04
N GLU A 106 -10.41 13.11 15.37
CA GLU A 106 -11.26 13.99 16.16
C GLU A 106 -10.92 15.37 15.62
N THR A 107 -11.82 15.85 14.78
CA THR A 107 -11.82 17.23 14.31
C THR A 107 -11.84 18.03 15.60
N PRO A 108 -10.85 18.89 15.90
CA PRO A 108 -10.86 19.65 17.13
C PRO A 108 -12.17 20.40 17.19
N ASP A 109 -12.88 20.12 18.28
CA ASP A 109 -14.13 20.71 18.71
C ASP A 109 -14.17 22.19 18.33
N ALA A 110 -15.21 22.59 17.61
CA ALA A 110 -15.50 23.98 17.36
C ALA A 110 -15.89 24.61 18.71
N GLN A 111 -14.88 25.01 19.47
CA GLN A 111 -15.03 25.76 20.71
C GLN A 111 -15.43 27.20 20.36
N ARG A 112 -16.69 27.38 19.92
CA ARG A 112 -17.37 28.66 20.00
C ARG A 112 -17.66 28.90 21.48
N ARG A 113 -16.96 29.91 22.00
CA ARG A 113 -17.06 30.43 23.36
C ARG A 113 -18.51 30.77 23.73
N PRO A 114 -18.87 30.73 25.02
CA PRO A 114 -20.07 31.43 25.47
C PRO A 114 -19.78 32.93 25.34
N GLU A 115 -20.62 33.64 24.61
CA GLU A 115 -20.71 35.10 24.74
C GLU A 115 -21.87 35.38 25.70
N GLU A 116 -21.56 36.17 26.71
CA GLU A 116 -22.45 36.75 27.73
C GLU A 116 -23.52 37.66 27.12
#